data_AF-A0A452HE58-F1
#
_entry.id   AF-A0A452HE58-F1
#
_cell.length_a   1.000
_cell.length_b   1.000
_cell.length_c   1.000
_cell.angle_alpha   90.00
_cell.angle_beta   90.00
_cell.angle_gamma   90.00
#
_symmetry.space_group_name_H-M   'P 1'
#
loop_
_entity.id
_entity.type
_entity.pdbx_description
1 polymer ?
#
loop_
_entity_poly.entity_id
_entity_poly.type
_entity_poly.pdbx_seq_one_letter_code
_entity_poly.pdbx_strand_id
1 'polypeptide(L)'
;MKGSVVPSILPPQKRKGGWPKGKKRKPPKEFSAPRAPTTGYVIFLNEQRIKTKATHPDLPFTEITKMLAAQWSQLSQAEKQKYIKEAEKDKQRYMKELKAYQAFLERRAVHKVKTLCGTISIGSRSENEALALSTIDRDESNDLYCRTCNQFFSSFHNKKEHLMGKQHLQNLTGEFEKETAEFSKHQKLQEEKEEKEESEEEIDSTDVFQFGGLTFQKNFASSDFCFLQEFIFRLLKFKEFELCELKRSLTKAYEEQESLKKQLEDLKNQQLKLEMDFASIKAYSGTLEKEFENLNMVPMLFQFHLQIVDTTTHG
;
A
#
# COMPACT_ATOMS: atom_id res chain seq x y z
N MET A 1 -63.56 -59.66 13.79
CA MET A 1 -63.31 -58.72 14.89
C MET A 1 -61.97 -59.02 15.54
N LYS A 2 -60.91 -58.29 15.17
CA LYS A 2 -59.70 -58.12 15.98
C LYS A 2 -59.15 -56.73 15.63
N GLY A 3 -59.46 -55.76 16.48
CA GLY A 3 -58.77 -54.48 16.47
C GLY A 3 -57.37 -54.66 17.07
N SER A 4 -56.38 -53.98 16.50
CA SER A 4 -55.07 -53.84 17.15
C SER A 4 -54.39 -52.55 16.64
N VAL A 5 -54.64 -51.50 17.42
CA VAL A 5 -53.68 -50.50 17.91
C VAL A 5 -52.51 -50.15 16.97
N VAL A 6 -52.59 -48.95 16.38
CA VAL A 6 -51.47 -48.22 15.78
C VAL A 6 -50.52 -47.76 16.89
N PRO A 7 -49.20 -48.04 16.84
CA PRO A 7 -48.25 -47.43 17.76
C PRO A 7 -47.93 -46.01 17.31
N SER A 8 -48.32 -45.02 18.13
CA SER A 8 -47.84 -43.64 18.00
C SER A 8 -46.35 -43.56 18.35
N ILE A 9 -45.49 -43.52 17.34
CA ILE A 9 -44.06 -43.22 17.53
C ILE A 9 -43.93 -41.70 17.58
N LEU A 10 -43.82 -41.16 18.79
CA LEU A 10 -43.45 -39.76 19.03
C LEU A 10 -42.05 -39.49 18.44
N PRO A 11 -41.83 -38.36 17.73
CA PRO A 11 -40.52 -38.02 17.20
C PRO A 11 -39.53 -37.72 18.35
N PRO A 12 -38.25 -38.12 18.24
CA PRO A 12 -37.27 -37.94 19.30
C PRO A 12 -37.02 -36.44 19.54
N GLN A 13 -37.23 -36.02 20.80
CA GLN A 13 -36.93 -34.68 21.26
C GLN A 13 -35.45 -34.35 21.04
N LYS A 14 -35.16 -33.40 20.14
CA LYS A 14 -33.81 -32.87 19.94
C LYS A 14 -33.34 -32.18 21.22
N ARG A 15 -32.46 -32.84 21.97
CA ARG A 15 -31.68 -32.22 23.04
C ARG A 15 -30.96 -30.99 22.46
N LYS A 16 -31.15 -29.83 23.08
CA LYS A 16 -30.42 -28.59 22.78
C LYS A 16 -28.94 -28.78 23.17
N GLY A 17 -28.19 -29.44 22.30
CA GLY A 17 -26.75 -29.63 22.44
C GLY A 17 -26.03 -28.30 22.18
N GLY A 18 -25.48 -27.71 23.23
CA GLY A 18 -24.55 -26.58 23.12
C GLY A 18 -23.38 -26.94 22.19
N TRP A 19 -22.94 -25.94 21.43
CA TRP A 19 -21.84 -26.08 20.47
C TRP A 19 -20.57 -26.58 21.19
N PRO A 20 -19.85 -27.60 20.69
CA PRO A 20 -18.59 -28.03 21.28
C PRO A 20 -17.57 -26.90 21.25
N LYS A 21 -17.09 -26.49 22.45
CA LYS A 21 -16.01 -25.52 22.64
C LYS A 21 -14.76 -26.03 21.91
N GLY A 22 -14.30 -25.32 20.87
CA GLY A 22 -13.01 -25.60 20.23
C GLY A 22 -12.96 -25.32 18.72
N LYS A 23 -14.09 -25.37 17.99
CA LYS A 23 -14.10 -24.94 16.58
C LYS A 23 -14.37 -23.43 16.52
N LYS A 24 -13.35 -22.64 16.16
CA LYS A 24 -13.53 -21.23 15.76
C LYS A 24 -14.69 -21.17 14.76
N ARG A 25 -15.75 -20.44 15.10
CA ARG A 25 -16.89 -20.24 14.19
C ARG A 25 -16.33 -19.66 12.90
N LYS A 26 -16.61 -20.29 11.76
CA LYS A 26 -16.35 -19.66 10.46
C LYS A 26 -17.09 -18.31 10.49
N PRO A 27 -16.43 -17.20 10.14
CA PRO A 27 -17.10 -15.91 10.12
C PRO A 27 -18.35 -16.00 9.25
N PRO A 28 -19.42 -15.24 9.59
CA PRO A 28 -20.64 -15.19 8.78
C PRO A 28 -20.31 -15.03 7.30
N LYS A 29 -21.02 -15.78 6.45
CA LYS A 29 -20.70 -15.92 5.01
C LYS A 29 -20.71 -14.58 4.25
N GLU A 30 -21.37 -13.57 4.80
CA GLU A 30 -21.45 -12.22 4.23
C GLU A 30 -20.15 -11.41 4.35
N PHE A 31 -19.18 -11.89 5.13
CA PHE A 31 -17.86 -11.26 5.27
C PHE A 31 -16.72 -12.29 5.18
N SER A 32 -16.93 -13.41 4.47
CA SER A 32 -15.84 -14.30 4.10
C SER A 32 -15.14 -13.78 2.84
N ALA A 33 -13.84 -14.07 2.69
CA ALA A 33 -13.09 -13.75 1.49
C ALA A 33 -13.88 -14.15 0.23
N PRO A 34 -13.96 -13.26 -0.78
CA PRO A 34 -14.72 -13.52 -2.00
C PRO A 34 -14.19 -14.77 -2.70
N ARG A 35 -15.09 -15.49 -3.39
CA ARG A 35 -14.70 -16.71 -4.10
C ARG A 35 -14.01 -16.36 -5.40
N ALA A 36 -12.93 -17.05 -5.70
CA ALA A 36 -12.17 -16.90 -6.94
C ALA A 36 -13.08 -16.87 -8.18
N PRO A 37 -12.76 -16.03 -9.19
CA PRO A 37 -13.57 -15.95 -10.39
C PRO A 37 -13.49 -17.26 -11.19
N THR A 38 -14.60 -17.61 -11.81
CA THR A 38 -14.77 -18.84 -12.58
C THR A 38 -14.32 -18.60 -14.01
N THR A 39 -13.43 -19.45 -14.52
CA THR A 39 -12.96 -19.36 -15.91
C THR A 39 -14.03 -19.84 -16.90
N GLY A 40 -13.95 -19.42 -18.16
CA GLY A 40 -14.91 -19.81 -19.20
C GLY A 40 -15.02 -21.32 -19.38
N TYR A 41 -13.89 -22.04 -19.28
CA TYR A 41 -13.87 -23.50 -19.30
C TYR A 41 -14.66 -24.11 -18.14
N VAL A 42 -14.53 -23.58 -16.92
CA VAL A 42 -15.23 -24.10 -15.75
C VAL A 42 -16.74 -23.78 -15.83
N ILE A 43 -17.12 -22.63 -16.39
CA ILE A 43 -18.54 -22.31 -16.65
C ILE A 43 -19.13 -23.34 -17.62
N PHE A 44 -18.44 -23.61 -18.74
CA PHE A 44 -18.84 -24.64 -19.70
C PHE A 44 -18.96 -26.02 -19.06
N LEU A 45 -17.94 -26.46 -18.31
CA LEU A 45 -17.97 -27.74 -17.63
C LEU A 45 -19.15 -27.85 -16.67
N ASN A 46 -19.46 -26.80 -15.91
CA ASN A 46 -20.55 -26.81 -14.95
C ASN A 46 -21.91 -26.93 -15.65
N GLU A 47 -22.13 -26.19 -16.74
CA GLU A 47 -23.38 -26.25 -17.50
C GLU A 47 -23.55 -27.63 -18.16
N GLN A 48 -22.52 -28.11 -18.86
CA GLN A 48 -22.62 -29.36 -19.61
C GLN A 48 -22.61 -30.59 -18.72
N ARG A 49 -21.91 -30.57 -17.58
CA ARG A 49 -21.93 -31.70 -16.65
C ARG A 49 -23.32 -31.99 -16.12
N ILE A 50 -24.14 -30.96 -15.88
CA ILE A 50 -25.53 -31.15 -15.47
C ILE A 50 -26.33 -31.85 -16.58
N LYS A 51 -26.15 -31.42 -17.84
CA LYS A 51 -26.81 -32.01 -19.00
C LYS A 51 -26.38 -33.44 -19.26
N THR A 52 -25.07 -33.71 -19.28
CA THR A 52 -24.51 -35.05 -19.53
C THR A 52 -24.82 -36.03 -18.40
N LYS A 53 -24.87 -35.57 -17.15
CA LYS A 53 -25.28 -36.43 -16.03
C LYS A 53 -26.77 -36.77 -16.07
N ALA A 54 -27.60 -35.89 -16.63
CA ALA A 54 -29.02 -36.18 -16.83
C ALA A 54 -29.24 -37.21 -17.95
N THR A 55 -28.43 -37.19 -19.01
CA THR A 55 -28.51 -38.17 -20.11
C THR A 55 -27.81 -39.50 -19.80
N HIS A 56 -26.77 -39.46 -18.98
CA HIS A 56 -25.98 -40.63 -18.56
C HIS A 56 -25.81 -40.67 -17.04
N PRO A 57 -26.87 -41.03 -16.29
CA PRO A 57 -26.81 -41.08 -14.82
C PRO A 57 -25.85 -42.15 -14.28
N ASP A 58 -25.59 -43.21 -15.05
CA ASP A 58 -24.76 -44.35 -14.65
C ASP A 58 -23.25 -44.11 -14.83
N LEU A 59 -22.87 -43.08 -15.60
CA LEU A 59 -21.47 -42.79 -15.85
C LEU A 59 -20.82 -42.09 -14.64
N PRO A 60 -19.59 -42.50 -14.27
CA PRO A 60 -18.86 -41.86 -13.18
C PRO A 60 -18.44 -40.43 -13.58
N PHE A 61 -18.36 -39.56 -12.58
CA PHE A 61 -18.02 -38.14 -12.74
C PHE A 61 -16.70 -37.90 -13.51
N THR A 62 -15.73 -38.79 -13.33
CA THR A 62 -14.42 -38.74 -14.00
C THR A 62 -14.54 -38.89 -15.51
N GLU A 63 -15.35 -39.85 -15.98
CA GLU A 63 -15.54 -40.09 -17.41
C GLU A 63 -16.35 -38.96 -18.06
N ILE A 64 -17.38 -38.46 -17.37
CA ILE A 64 -18.13 -37.27 -17.82
C ILE A 64 -17.19 -36.08 -17.99
N THR A 65 -16.31 -35.82 -17.02
CA THR A 65 -15.38 -34.68 -17.10
C THR A 65 -14.36 -34.83 -18.22
N LYS A 66 -13.86 -36.05 -18.51
CA LYS A 66 -12.98 -36.32 -19.65
C LYS A 66 -13.67 -36.07 -20.99
N MET A 67 -14.91 -36.53 -21.15
CA MET A 67 -15.70 -36.28 -22.36
C MET A 67 -15.92 -34.79 -22.60
N LEU A 68 -16.27 -34.05 -21.54
CA LEU A 68 -16.47 -32.60 -21.64
C LEU A 68 -15.17 -31.84 -21.93
N ALA A 69 -14.02 -32.29 -21.41
CA ALA A 69 -12.73 -31.71 -21.75
C ALA A 69 -12.41 -31.86 -23.25
N ALA A 70 -12.71 -33.03 -23.83
CA ALA A 70 -12.56 -33.25 -25.27
C ALA A 70 -13.51 -32.36 -26.09
N GLN A 71 -14.78 -32.22 -25.66
CA GLN A 71 -15.75 -31.34 -26.31
C GLN A 71 -15.30 -29.88 -26.29
N TRP A 72 -14.77 -29.39 -25.16
CA TRP A 72 -14.28 -28.01 -25.06
C TRP A 72 -13.17 -27.73 -26.08
N SER A 73 -12.24 -28.67 -26.26
CA SER A 73 -11.17 -28.52 -27.26
C SER A 73 -11.73 -28.41 -28.69
N GLN A 74 -12.79 -29.16 -28.99
CA GLN A 74 -13.45 -29.18 -30.31
C GLN A 74 -14.38 -27.99 -30.57
N LEU A 75 -14.83 -27.26 -29.54
CA LEU A 75 -15.70 -26.10 -29.72
C LEU A 75 -15.05 -25.01 -30.56
N SER A 76 -15.87 -24.37 -31.38
CA SER A 76 -15.48 -23.22 -32.18
C SER A 76 -15.14 -22.00 -31.31
N GLN A 77 -14.36 -21.07 -31.86
CA GLN A 77 -13.99 -19.85 -31.13
C GLN A 77 -15.22 -19.01 -30.78
N ALA A 78 -16.24 -18.98 -31.65
CA ALA A 78 -17.49 -18.25 -31.40
C ALA A 78 -18.26 -18.80 -30.19
N GLU A 79 -18.33 -20.11 -30.04
CA GLU A 79 -18.98 -20.77 -28.90
C GLU A 79 -18.18 -20.56 -27.61
N LYS A 80 -16.84 -20.69 -27.68
CA LYS A 80 -15.94 -20.37 -26.55
C LYS A 80 -16.10 -18.92 -26.10
N GLN A 81 -16.30 -17.99 -27.04
CA GLN A 81 -16.42 -16.57 -26.74
C GLN A 81 -17.62 -16.24 -25.86
N LYS A 82 -18.72 -17.01 -25.95
CA LYS A 82 -19.86 -16.87 -25.03
C LYS A 82 -19.43 -17.10 -23.57
N TYR A 83 -18.71 -18.19 -23.31
CA TYR A 83 -18.24 -18.54 -21.96
C TYR A 83 -17.12 -17.61 -21.48
N ILE A 84 -16.28 -17.11 -22.38
CA ILE A 84 -15.25 -16.11 -22.05
C ILE A 84 -15.91 -14.79 -21.60
N LYS A 85 -16.95 -14.33 -22.30
CA LYS A 85 -17.71 -13.13 -21.90
C LYS A 85 -18.36 -13.29 -20.53
N GLU A 86 -18.88 -14.48 -20.23
CA GLU A 86 -19.47 -14.78 -18.92
C GLU A 86 -18.40 -14.85 -17.82
N ALA A 87 -17.23 -15.42 -18.11
CA ALA A 87 -16.08 -15.41 -17.20
C ALA A 87 -15.59 -13.98 -16.90
N GLU A 88 -15.61 -13.09 -17.89
CA GLU A 88 -15.22 -11.69 -17.67
C GLU A 88 -16.22 -10.96 -16.76
N LYS A 89 -17.53 -11.23 -16.89
CA LYS A 89 -18.53 -10.71 -15.95
C LYS A 89 -18.29 -11.24 -14.53
N ASP A 90 -17.95 -12.52 -14.41
CA ASP A 90 -17.64 -13.18 -13.13
C ASP A 90 -16.40 -12.57 -12.46
N LYS A 91 -15.37 -12.29 -13.27
CA LYS A 91 -14.16 -11.55 -12.86
C LYS A 91 -14.49 -10.15 -12.36
N GLN A 92 -15.35 -9.40 -13.07
CA GLN A 92 -15.79 -8.08 -12.63
C GLN A 92 -16.56 -8.13 -11.31
N ARG A 93 -17.43 -9.14 -11.11
CA ARG A 93 -18.08 -9.39 -9.82
C ARG A 93 -17.05 -9.61 -8.72
N TYR A 94 -16.09 -10.52 -8.93
CA TYR A 94 -15.04 -10.81 -7.95
C TYR A 94 -14.24 -9.56 -7.57
N MET A 95 -13.85 -8.73 -8.53
CA MET A 95 -13.12 -7.49 -8.26
C MET A 95 -13.92 -6.52 -7.38
N LYS A 96 -15.23 -6.39 -7.61
CA LYS A 96 -16.09 -5.56 -6.77
C LYS A 96 -16.21 -6.11 -5.36
N GLU A 97 -16.42 -7.42 -5.22
CA GLU A 97 -16.50 -8.09 -3.92
C GLU A 97 -15.17 -8.02 -3.15
N LEU A 98 -14.03 -8.14 -3.84
CA LEU A 98 -12.70 -8.03 -3.24
C LEU A 98 -12.42 -6.64 -2.68
N LYS A 99 -12.75 -5.59 -3.44
CA LYS A 99 -12.65 -4.20 -2.95
C LYS A 99 -13.51 -3.98 -1.70
N ALA A 100 -14.74 -4.48 -1.71
CA ALA A 100 -15.63 -4.38 -0.55
C ALA A 100 -15.09 -5.16 0.66
N TYR A 101 -14.50 -6.33 0.43
CA TYR A 101 -13.89 -7.17 1.46
C TYR A 101 -12.64 -6.52 2.06
N GLN A 102 -11.76 -5.92 1.25
CA GLN A 102 -10.60 -5.16 1.70
C GLN A 102 -11.02 -3.98 2.59
N ALA A 103 -11.97 -3.16 2.14
CA ALA A 103 -12.52 -2.05 2.92
C ALA A 103 -13.20 -2.51 4.22
N PHE A 104 -13.78 -3.72 4.25
CA PHE A 104 -14.28 -4.31 5.48
C PHE A 104 -13.14 -4.71 6.44
N LEU A 105 -12.08 -5.32 5.93
CA LEU A 105 -10.91 -5.70 6.74
C LEU A 105 -10.23 -4.46 7.35
N GLU A 106 -10.09 -3.38 6.59
CA GLU A 106 -9.57 -2.10 7.05
C GLU A 106 -10.43 -1.53 8.18
N ARG A 107 -11.75 -1.40 7.98
CA ARG A 107 -12.68 -0.94 9.02
C ARG A 107 -12.63 -1.80 10.27
N ARG A 108 -12.51 -3.13 10.11
CA ARG A 108 -12.38 -4.05 11.24
C ARG A 108 -11.04 -3.89 11.97
N ALA A 109 -9.96 -3.61 11.25
CA ALA A 109 -8.65 -3.34 11.83
C ALA A 109 -8.68 -2.03 12.65
N VAL A 110 -9.25 -0.96 12.09
CA VAL A 110 -9.44 0.33 12.79
C VAL A 110 -10.29 0.15 14.05
N HIS A 111 -11.42 -0.56 13.97
CA HIS A 111 -12.25 -0.84 15.13
C HIS A 111 -11.49 -1.65 16.20
N LYS A 112 -10.68 -2.62 15.80
CA LYS A 112 -9.89 -3.43 16.74
C LYS A 112 -8.81 -2.60 17.45
N VAL A 113 -8.16 -1.68 16.73
CA VAL A 113 -7.19 -0.73 17.31
C VAL A 113 -7.89 0.23 18.29
N LYS A 114 -9.08 0.75 17.92
CA LYS A 114 -9.89 1.63 18.79
C LYS A 114 -10.42 0.92 20.04
N THR A 115 -10.66 -0.39 19.99
CA THR A 115 -11.05 -1.16 21.18
C THR A 115 -9.88 -1.56 22.07
N LEU A 116 -8.65 -1.61 21.54
CA LEU A 116 -7.44 -1.97 22.29
C LEU A 116 -6.74 -0.73 22.87
N CYS A 117 -6.78 0.40 22.17
CA CYS A 117 -6.39 1.70 22.68
C CYS A 117 -7.64 2.37 23.25
N GLY A 118 -7.95 2.10 24.52
CA GLY A 118 -9.05 2.74 25.23
C GLY A 118 -8.93 4.26 25.12
N THR A 119 -10.04 4.91 24.76
CA THR A 119 -10.31 6.37 24.81
C THR A 119 -9.16 7.22 25.35
N ILE A 120 -8.30 7.68 24.45
CA ILE A 120 -7.55 8.93 24.65
C ILE A 120 -8.32 10.00 23.89
N SER A 121 -8.99 10.87 24.64
CA SER A 121 -9.53 12.12 24.13
C SER A 121 -8.37 13.02 23.71
N ILE A 122 -8.01 13.01 22.43
CA ILE A 122 -7.23 14.07 21.81
C ILE A 122 -8.07 14.62 20.65
N GLY A 123 -8.42 15.89 20.79
CA GLY A 123 -9.30 16.60 19.87
C GLY A 123 -8.75 16.69 18.46
N SER A 124 -9.69 16.75 17.51
CA SER A 124 -9.59 17.47 16.24
C SER A 124 -8.21 17.46 15.58
N ARG A 125 -7.85 16.34 14.95
CA ARG A 125 -6.91 16.39 13.82
C ARG A 125 -7.44 15.51 12.69
N SER A 126 -7.59 16.17 11.54
CA SER A 126 -8.16 15.71 10.27
C SER A 126 -7.93 14.22 9.97
N GLU A 127 -9.01 13.53 9.61
CA GLU A 127 -9.10 12.10 9.32
C GLU A 127 -8.32 11.65 8.06
N ASN A 128 -7.54 12.53 7.44
CA ASN A 128 -6.89 12.27 6.15
C ASN A 128 -5.45 11.76 6.23
N GLU A 129 -4.81 11.72 7.41
CA GLU A 129 -3.38 11.43 7.53
C GLU A 129 -3.07 10.00 8.01
N ALA A 130 -4.08 9.19 8.34
CA ALA A 130 -3.92 7.77 8.62
C ALA A 130 -3.96 6.88 7.35
N LEU A 131 -4.31 7.47 6.19
CA LEU A 131 -4.50 6.77 4.92
C LEU A 131 -3.21 6.59 4.11
N ALA A 132 -2.14 7.31 4.43
CA ALA A 132 -0.93 7.35 3.60
C ALA A 132 0.17 6.36 4.03
N LEU A 133 0.07 5.75 5.22
CA LEU A 133 1.16 4.93 5.79
C LEU A 133 0.87 3.43 5.85
N SER A 134 0.00 2.92 4.96
CA SER A 134 -0.25 1.47 4.81
C SER A 134 -0.18 0.96 3.38
N THR A 135 0.20 1.79 2.42
CA THR A 135 0.26 1.44 0.99
C THR A 135 1.56 0.73 0.58
N ILE A 136 2.46 0.47 1.53
CA ILE A 136 3.72 -0.23 1.27
C ILE A 136 3.70 -1.52 2.11
N ASP A 137 3.75 -2.63 1.38
CA ASP A 137 3.99 -4.01 1.82
C ASP A 137 2.99 -4.67 2.79
N ARG A 138 1.80 -5.02 2.28
CA ARG A 138 0.98 -6.06 2.89
C ARG A 138 0.51 -7.13 1.88
N ASP A 139 1.36 -8.14 1.72
CA ASP A 139 1.08 -9.50 1.23
C ASP A 139 0.30 -9.63 -0.10
N GLU A 140 1.02 -9.45 -1.23
CA GLU A 140 0.67 -9.95 -2.57
C GLU A 140 0.60 -11.51 -2.67
N SER A 141 0.67 -12.21 -1.53
CA SER A 141 0.83 -13.67 -1.45
C SER A 141 -0.51 -14.43 -1.48
N ASN A 142 -1.64 -13.77 -1.20
CA ASN A 142 -2.95 -14.44 -1.07
C ASN A 142 -3.96 -14.20 -2.21
N ASP A 143 -3.57 -13.52 -3.28
CA ASP A 143 -4.47 -13.32 -4.41
C ASP A 143 -4.15 -14.30 -5.55
N LEU A 144 -5.18 -14.89 -6.16
CA LEU A 144 -5.06 -15.80 -7.31
C LEU A 144 -4.77 -15.06 -8.64
N TYR A 145 -4.45 -13.78 -8.56
CA TYR A 145 -4.17 -12.91 -9.68
C TYR A 145 -2.66 -12.69 -9.84
N CYS A 146 -2.16 -12.76 -11.06
CA CYS A 146 -0.83 -12.30 -11.43
C CYS A 146 -0.97 -10.96 -12.13
N ARG A 147 -0.41 -9.89 -11.54
CA ARG A 147 -0.45 -8.53 -12.10
C ARG A 147 0.39 -8.43 -13.37
N THR A 148 1.61 -8.95 -13.35
CA THR A 148 2.53 -8.94 -14.51
C THR A 148 1.92 -9.55 -15.77
N CYS A 149 1.18 -10.64 -15.63
CA CYS A 149 0.55 -11.32 -16.78
C CYS A 149 -0.93 -11.00 -16.93
N ASN A 150 -1.48 -10.13 -16.06
CA ASN A 150 -2.91 -9.82 -15.95
C ASN A 150 -3.82 -11.06 -16.01
N GLN A 151 -3.41 -12.16 -15.36
CA GLN A 151 -4.06 -13.47 -15.46
C GLN A 151 -4.54 -13.97 -14.09
N PHE A 152 -5.76 -14.52 -14.06
CA PHE A 152 -6.33 -15.19 -12.89
C PHE A 152 -6.11 -16.71 -12.96
N PHE A 153 -5.79 -17.30 -11.81
CA PHE A 153 -5.55 -18.73 -11.67
C PHE A 153 -6.65 -19.41 -10.85
N SER A 154 -6.95 -20.66 -11.20
CA SER A 154 -7.96 -21.47 -10.51
C SER A 154 -7.50 -21.99 -9.14
N SER A 155 -6.20 -22.01 -8.88
CA SER A 155 -5.61 -22.45 -7.62
C SER A 155 -4.27 -21.74 -7.37
N PHE A 156 -3.86 -21.66 -6.12
CA PHE A 156 -2.55 -21.11 -5.76
C PHE A 156 -1.40 -21.94 -6.34
N HIS A 157 -1.58 -23.25 -6.45
CA HIS A 157 -0.63 -24.13 -7.10
C HIS A 157 -0.44 -23.74 -8.57
N ASN A 158 -1.54 -23.49 -9.30
CA ASN A 158 -1.46 -23.07 -10.70
C ASN A 158 -0.83 -21.68 -10.85
N LYS A 159 -1.12 -20.74 -9.94
CA LYS A 159 -0.42 -19.45 -9.90
C LYS A 159 1.07 -19.65 -9.65
N LYS A 160 1.45 -20.50 -8.69
CA LYS A 160 2.85 -20.76 -8.35
C LYS A 160 3.61 -21.37 -9.53
N GLU A 161 3.04 -22.34 -10.23
CA GLU A 161 3.63 -22.91 -11.45
C GLU A 161 3.75 -21.85 -12.56
N HIS A 162 2.74 -20.98 -12.73
CA HIS A 162 2.81 -19.88 -13.68
C HIS A 162 3.92 -18.88 -13.35
N LEU A 163 4.07 -18.48 -12.08
CA LEU A 163 5.11 -17.55 -11.64
C LEU A 163 6.53 -18.10 -11.91
N MET A 164 6.68 -19.43 -11.93
CA MET A 164 7.93 -20.10 -12.27
C MET A 164 8.07 -20.42 -13.77
N GLY A 165 7.05 -20.11 -14.58
CA GLY A 165 7.00 -20.44 -16.00
C GLY A 165 7.78 -19.47 -16.88
N LYS A 166 8.41 -19.99 -17.95
CA LYS A 166 9.21 -19.20 -18.91
C LYS A 166 8.44 -17.99 -19.49
N GLN A 167 7.14 -18.13 -19.74
CA GLN A 167 6.31 -17.06 -20.29
C GLN A 167 6.11 -15.89 -19.29
N HIS A 168 5.94 -16.20 -18.01
CA HIS A 168 5.83 -15.16 -16.98
C HIS A 168 7.16 -14.42 -16.80
N LEU A 169 8.26 -15.17 -16.75
CA LEU A 169 9.61 -14.61 -16.66
C LEU A 169 9.93 -13.73 -17.88
N GLN A 170 9.56 -14.13 -19.10
CA GLN A 170 9.73 -13.32 -20.31
C GLN A 170 8.90 -12.04 -20.31
N ASN A 171 7.66 -12.08 -19.81
CA ASN A 171 6.84 -10.89 -19.68
C ASN A 171 7.44 -9.91 -18.66
N LEU A 172 7.99 -10.41 -17.55
CA LEU A 172 8.78 -9.60 -16.62
C LEU A 172 9.96 -8.95 -17.35
N THR A 173 10.77 -9.71 -18.10
CA THR A 173 11.91 -9.14 -18.86
C THR A 173 11.49 -8.12 -19.91
N GLY A 174 10.34 -8.32 -20.57
CA GLY A 174 9.82 -7.37 -21.55
C GLY A 174 9.30 -6.06 -20.94
N GLU A 175 8.78 -6.10 -19.72
CA GLU A 175 8.49 -4.89 -18.92
C GLU A 175 9.81 -4.20 -18.52
N PHE A 176 10.81 -4.96 -18.05
CA PHE A 176 12.14 -4.43 -17.72
C PHE A 176 12.89 -3.79 -18.91
N GLU A 177 12.82 -4.38 -20.10
CA GLU A 177 13.44 -3.82 -21.31
C GLU A 177 12.76 -2.51 -21.74
N LYS A 178 11.44 -2.42 -21.58
CA LYS A 178 10.69 -1.18 -21.84
C LYS A 178 11.08 -0.08 -20.85
N GLU A 179 11.15 -0.41 -19.57
CA GLU A 179 11.56 0.53 -18.52
C GLU A 179 13.02 0.98 -18.70
N THR A 180 13.92 0.07 -19.07
CA THR A 180 15.33 0.39 -19.36
C THR A 180 15.47 1.25 -20.62
N ALA A 181 14.66 1.01 -21.66
CA ALA A 181 14.66 1.81 -22.88
C ALA A 181 14.01 3.20 -22.69
N GLU A 182 13.02 3.32 -21.82
CA GLU A 182 12.46 4.60 -21.38
C GLU A 182 13.47 5.37 -20.52
N PHE A 183 14.18 4.68 -19.63
CA PHE A 183 15.26 5.26 -18.82
C PHE A 183 16.44 5.76 -19.65
N SER A 184 16.85 5.02 -20.68
CA SER A 184 17.92 5.43 -21.61
C SER A 184 17.54 6.66 -22.45
N LYS A 185 16.24 6.90 -22.67
CA LYS A 185 15.74 8.15 -23.27
C LYS A 185 15.74 9.32 -22.28
N HIS A 186 15.41 9.07 -21.01
CA HIS A 186 15.48 10.07 -19.95
C HIS A 186 16.92 10.49 -19.62
N GLN A 187 17.86 9.54 -19.65
CA GLN A 187 19.28 9.80 -19.44
C GLN A 187 19.88 10.66 -20.57
N LYS A 188 19.57 10.39 -21.84
CA LYS A 188 20.02 11.22 -22.97
C LYS A 188 19.51 12.67 -22.93
N LEU A 189 18.31 12.89 -22.40
CA LEU A 189 17.74 14.22 -22.21
C LEU A 189 18.36 15.00 -21.03
N GLN A 190 19.00 14.29 -20.09
CA GLN A 190 19.79 14.89 -19.01
C GLN A 190 21.24 15.16 -19.45
N GLU A 191 21.84 14.25 -20.22
CA GLU A 191 23.20 14.41 -20.77
C GLU A 191 23.26 15.60 -21.76
N GLU A 192 22.24 15.83 -22.60
CA GLU A 192 22.17 17.05 -23.45
C GLU A 192 22.00 18.37 -22.65
N LYS A 193 21.60 18.30 -21.38
CA LYS A 193 21.52 19.47 -20.48
C LYS A 193 22.80 19.71 -19.68
N GLU A 194 23.58 18.68 -19.40
CA GLU A 194 24.82 18.76 -18.63
C GLU A 194 26.07 18.98 -19.52
N GLU A 195 26.05 18.63 -20.81
CA GLU A 195 27.15 18.92 -21.76
C GLU A 195 27.33 20.42 -22.10
N LYS A 196 26.59 21.33 -21.46
CA LYS A 196 26.76 22.79 -21.63
C LYS A 196 27.51 23.47 -20.48
N GLU A 197 27.89 22.77 -19.41
CA GLU A 197 28.47 23.40 -18.21
C GLU A 197 29.77 22.81 -17.65
N GLU A 198 30.30 21.69 -18.15
CA GLU A 198 31.57 21.13 -17.61
C GLU A 198 32.55 20.73 -18.74
N SER A 199 33.14 21.75 -19.37
CA SER A 199 34.50 21.63 -19.89
C SER A 199 35.46 22.05 -18.78
N GLU A 200 36.45 21.20 -18.51
CA GLU A 200 37.58 21.37 -17.57
C GLU A 200 37.38 20.70 -16.20
N GLU A 201 37.78 19.43 -16.10
CA GLU A 201 38.96 18.99 -15.31
C GLU A 201 39.09 17.45 -15.36
N GLU A 202 40.21 16.97 -15.91
CA GLU A 202 40.67 15.58 -15.69
C GLU A 202 41.27 15.44 -14.28
N ILE A 203 41.15 14.26 -13.66
CA ILE A 203 42.26 13.39 -13.22
C ILE A 203 41.75 12.17 -12.42
N ASP A 204 42.13 11.00 -12.92
CA ASP A 204 42.61 9.76 -12.27
C ASP A 204 42.08 9.31 -10.89
N SER A 205 41.54 8.08 -10.83
CA SER A 205 42.17 7.01 -10.04
C SER A 205 41.47 5.66 -10.23
N THR A 206 42.31 4.68 -10.54
CA THR A 206 42.04 3.25 -10.65
C THR A 206 41.75 2.64 -9.29
N ASP A 207 40.72 1.78 -9.15
CA ASP A 207 40.87 0.61 -8.27
C ASP A 207 40.09 -0.60 -8.76
N VAL A 208 40.81 -1.71 -8.85
CA VAL A 208 40.40 -3.03 -9.33
C VAL A 208 40.10 -3.88 -8.10
N PHE A 209 38.90 -4.44 -7.99
CA PHE A 209 38.67 -5.59 -7.12
C PHE A 209 37.93 -6.72 -7.84
N GLN A 210 38.68 -7.81 -7.99
CA GLN A 210 38.32 -9.04 -8.68
C GLN A 210 38.02 -10.13 -7.63
N PHE A 211 36.89 -10.81 -7.78
CA PHE A 211 36.57 -12.08 -7.11
C PHE A 211 35.63 -12.83 -8.07
N GLY A 212 35.83 -14.06 -8.51
CA GLY A 212 36.73 -15.15 -8.18
C GLY A 212 36.02 -16.37 -8.79
N GLY A 213 36.64 -16.99 -9.79
CA GLY A 213 36.00 -18.05 -10.58
C GLY A 213 35.74 -19.32 -9.79
N LEU A 214 34.54 -19.89 -9.96
CA LEU A 214 34.29 -21.30 -9.65
C LEU A 214 33.86 -21.99 -10.94
N THR A 215 34.78 -22.78 -11.49
CA THR A 215 34.51 -23.75 -12.55
C THR A 215 33.83 -24.98 -11.95
N PHE A 216 32.56 -25.20 -12.27
CA PHE A 216 31.89 -26.49 -12.02
C PHE A 216 31.84 -27.28 -13.34
N GLN A 217 32.41 -28.49 -13.29
CA GLN A 217 32.59 -29.39 -14.43
C GLN A 217 31.27 -29.75 -15.13
N LYS A 218 31.36 -29.83 -16.46
CA LYS A 218 30.32 -30.28 -17.37
C LYS A 218 29.88 -31.70 -17.03
N ASN A 219 28.57 -31.89 -16.90
CA ASN A 219 27.76 -32.74 -17.78
C ASN A 219 26.36 -32.85 -17.19
N PHE A 220 25.37 -32.22 -17.81
CA PHE A 220 23.97 -32.65 -18.00
C PHE A 220 23.22 -31.44 -18.60
N ALA A 221 22.45 -31.68 -19.66
CA ALA A 221 21.69 -30.76 -20.51
C ALA A 221 21.50 -29.32 -20.00
N SER A 222 22.02 -28.28 -20.68
CA SER A 222 21.95 -26.93 -20.13
C SER A 222 21.99 -25.81 -21.19
N SER A 223 20.90 -25.61 -21.91
CA SER A 223 20.54 -24.26 -22.40
C SER A 223 19.79 -23.47 -21.33
N ASP A 224 19.07 -24.16 -20.44
CA ASP A 224 18.24 -23.54 -19.39
C ASP A 224 19.05 -23.01 -18.20
N PHE A 225 20.20 -23.60 -17.88
CA PHE A 225 21.07 -23.15 -16.77
C PHE A 225 21.88 -21.91 -17.15
N CYS A 226 22.31 -21.77 -18.42
CA CYS A 226 22.96 -20.56 -18.91
C CYS A 226 22.02 -19.35 -18.89
N PHE A 227 20.74 -19.55 -19.25
CA PHE A 227 19.72 -18.50 -19.19
C PHE A 227 19.46 -18.04 -17.75
N LEU A 228 19.30 -18.99 -16.82
CA LEU A 228 19.08 -18.67 -15.41
C LEU A 228 20.29 -17.95 -14.80
N GLN A 229 21.50 -18.33 -15.17
CA GLN A 229 22.72 -17.66 -14.71
C GLN A 229 22.79 -16.21 -15.20
N GLU A 230 22.51 -15.95 -16.48
CA GLU A 230 22.46 -14.59 -17.04
C GLU A 230 21.34 -13.76 -16.41
N PHE A 231 20.16 -14.36 -16.20
CA PHE A 231 19.03 -13.71 -15.54
C PHE A 231 19.36 -13.30 -14.10
N ILE A 232 19.95 -14.22 -13.32
CA ILE A 232 20.38 -13.93 -11.94
C ILE A 232 21.41 -12.79 -11.93
N PHE A 233 22.38 -12.82 -12.85
CA PHE A 233 23.41 -11.77 -12.94
C PHE A 233 22.80 -10.40 -13.25
N ARG A 234 21.85 -10.32 -14.19
CA ARG A 234 21.14 -9.08 -14.52
C ARG A 234 20.30 -8.56 -13.36
N LEU A 235 19.59 -9.46 -12.65
CA LEU A 235 18.84 -9.08 -11.45
C LEU A 235 19.74 -8.52 -10.35
N LEU A 236 20.90 -9.15 -10.12
CA LEU A 236 21.87 -8.67 -9.13
C LEU A 236 22.36 -7.28 -9.51
N LYS A 237 22.74 -7.06 -10.77
CA LYS A 237 23.19 -5.76 -11.28
C LYS A 237 22.11 -4.67 -11.13
N PHE A 238 20.85 -5.00 -11.40
CA PHE A 238 19.74 -4.07 -11.20
C PHE A 238 19.53 -3.73 -9.72
N LYS A 239 19.58 -4.74 -8.84
CA LYS A 239 19.46 -4.52 -7.39
C LYS A 239 20.62 -3.71 -6.83
N GLU A 240 21.83 -3.89 -7.34
CA GLU A 240 22.99 -3.06 -7.00
C GLU A 240 22.79 -1.61 -7.42
N PHE A 241 22.21 -1.38 -8.60
CA PHE A 241 21.87 -0.05 -9.08
C PHE A 241 20.79 0.62 -8.20
N GLU A 242 19.68 -0.07 -7.90
CA GLU A 242 18.64 0.44 -6.99
C GLU A 242 19.22 0.79 -5.62
N LEU A 243 20.11 -0.06 -5.08
CA LEU A 243 20.79 0.22 -3.81
C LEU A 243 21.69 1.47 -3.91
N CYS A 244 22.35 1.68 -5.04
CA CYS A 244 23.17 2.86 -5.28
C CYS A 244 22.31 4.15 -5.32
N GLU A 245 21.18 4.11 -6.05
CA GLU A 245 20.24 5.23 -6.11
C GLU A 245 19.61 5.52 -4.75
N LEU A 246 19.17 4.49 -4.03
CA LEU A 246 18.61 4.65 -2.69
C LEU A 246 19.64 5.25 -1.72
N LYS A 247 20.91 4.83 -1.80
CA LYS A 247 21.99 5.44 -1.01
C LYS A 247 22.18 6.91 -1.35
N ARG A 248 22.20 7.27 -2.64
CA ARG A 248 22.34 8.67 -3.09
C ARG A 248 21.13 9.52 -2.68
N SER A 249 19.92 8.98 -2.76
CA SER A 249 18.71 9.67 -2.31
C SER A 249 18.74 9.88 -0.79
N LEU A 250 19.20 8.88 -0.04
CA LEU A 250 19.34 8.95 1.40
C LEU A 250 20.37 10.03 1.82
N THR A 251 21.52 10.11 1.16
CA THR A 251 22.53 11.15 1.47
C THR A 251 22.00 12.54 1.19
N LYS A 252 21.33 12.76 0.04
CA LYS A 252 20.67 14.04 -0.26
C LYS A 252 19.64 14.43 0.79
N ALA A 253 18.81 13.48 1.22
CA ALA A 253 17.82 13.75 2.27
C ALA A 253 18.47 14.09 3.63
N TYR A 254 19.62 13.49 3.96
CA TYR A 254 20.38 13.85 5.16
C TYR A 254 20.96 15.26 5.08
N GLU A 255 21.53 15.64 3.93
CA GLU A 255 22.06 17.00 3.68
C GLU A 255 20.94 18.05 3.75
N GLU A 256 19.78 17.77 3.15
CA GLU A 256 18.59 18.61 3.26
C GLU A 256 18.13 18.75 4.72
N GLN A 257 18.12 17.64 5.47
CA GLN A 257 17.75 17.67 6.88
C GLN A 257 18.72 18.54 7.70
N GLU A 258 20.02 18.47 7.43
CA GLU A 258 21.03 19.27 8.10
C GLU A 258 20.88 20.76 7.77
N SER A 259 20.63 21.09 6.49
CA SER A 259 20.34 22.45 6.04
C SER A 259 19.10 23.04 6.75
N LEU A 260 18.00 22.28 6.80
CA LEU A 260 16.77 22.69 7.50
C LEU A 260 16.98 22.88 9.00
N LYS A 261 17.78 22.03 9.64
CA LYS A 261 18.14 22.19 11.06
C LYS A 261 18.91 23.50 11.29
N LYS A 262 19.85 23.84 10.41
CA LYS A 262 20.58 25.11 10.49
C LYS A 262 19.66 26.32 10.33
N GLN A 263 18.75 26.27 9.35
CA GLN A 263 17.75 27.32 9.17
C GLN A 263 16.83 27.49 10.39
N LEU A 264 16.41 26.40 11.03
CA LEU A 264 15.61 26.46 12.25
C LEU A 264 16.38 27.12 13.40
N GLU A 265 17.67 26.85 13.53
CA GLU A 265 18.51 27.46 14.55
C GLU A 265 18.70 28.96 14.31
N ASP A 266 18.92 29.36 13.06
CA ASP A 266 19.00 30.78 12.67
C ASP A 266 17.69 31.52 12.97
N LEU A 267 16.53 30.92 12.67
CA LEU A 267 15.23 31.49 12.99
C LEU A 267 14.98 31.62 14.49
N LYS A 268 15.41 30.64 15.30
CA LYS A 268 15.34 30.75 16.77
C LYS A 268 16.21 31.89 17.29
N ASN A 269 17.42 32.05 16.77
CA ASN A 269 18.31 33.15 17.16
C ASN A 269 17.69 34.51 16.80
N GLN A 270 17.05 34.62 15.64
CA GLN A 270 16.29 35.81 15.26
C GLN A 270 15.11 36.07 16.19
N GLN A 271 14.35 35.02 16.56
CA GLN A 271 13.26 35.14 17.52
C GLN A 271 13.74 35.67 18.86
N LEU A 272 14.82 35.09 19.42
CA LEU A 272 15.40 35.56 20.69
C LEU A 272 15.84 37.01 20.61
N LYS A 273 16.45 37.42 19.49
CA LYS A 273 16.82 38.82 19.28
C LYS A 273 15.60 39.74 19.29
N LEU A 274 14.54 39.38 18.58
CA LEU A 274 13.29 40.14 18.57
C LEU A 274 12.63 40.21 19.95
N GLU A 275 12.70 39.14 20.74
CA GLU A 275 12.20 39.12 22.12
C GLU A 275 12.99 40.08 23.03
N MET A 276 14.32 40.13 22.88
CA MET A 276 15.16 41.10 23.58
C MET A 276 14.86 42.54 23.17
N ASP A 277 14.73 42.80 21.87
CA ASP A 277 14.40 44.12 21.34
C ASP A 277 13.01 44.58 21.82
N PHE A 278 12.03 43.67 21.81
CA PHE A 278 10.69 43.93 22.34
C PHE A 278 10.71 44.25 23.84
N ALA A 279 11.47 43.50 24.63
CA ALA A 279 11.64 43.77 26.06
C ALA A 279 12.28 45.14 26.31
N SER A 280 13.29 45.51 25.50
CA SER A 280 13.93 46.82 25.54
C SER A 280 12.96 47.96 25.23
N ILE A 281 12.19 47.84 24.14
CA ILE A 281 11.16 48.82 23.77
C ILE A 281 10.10 48.95 24.86
N LYS A 282 9.65 47.84 25.44
CA LYS A 282 8.68 47.84 26.54
C LYS A 282 9.21 48.57 27.78
N ALA A 283 10.48 48.36 28.15
CA ALA A 283 11.12 49.06 29.25
C ALA A 283 11.24 50.57 28.98
N TYR A 284 11.57 50.95 27.73
CA TYR A 284 11.61 52.35 27.31
C TYR A 284 10.22 53.01 27.37
N SER A 285 9.18 52.33 26.88
CA SER A 285 7.78 52.80 26.97
C SER A 285 7.37 53.04 28.43
N GLY A 286 7.65 52.11 29.34
CA GLY A 286 7.34 52.29 30.75
C GLY A 286 8.14 53.40 31.44
N THR A 287 9.30 53.78 30.88
CA THR A 287 10.07 54.95 31.34
C THR A 287 9.41 56.23 30.86
N LEU A 288 9.03 56.29 29.58
CA LEU A 288 8.30 57.42 29.00
C LEU A 288 6.95 57.66 29.68
N GLU A 289 6.21 56.61 30.01
CA GLU A 289 4.94 56.70 30.75
C GLU A 289 5.12 57.39 32.10
N LYS A 290 6.18 57.04 32.85
CA LYS A 290 6.50 57.71 34.12
C LYS A 290 6.87 59.17 33.93
N GLU A 291 7.67 59.49 32.93
CA GLU A 291 8.00 60.90 32.62
C GLU A 291 6.75 61.69 32.21
N PHE A 292 5.83 61.06 31.46
CA PHE A 292 4.55 61.67 31.11
C PHE A 292 3.66 61.90 32.35
N GLU A 293 3.56 60.92 33.25
CA GLU A 293 2.85 61.08 34.53
C GLU A 293 3.47 62.21 35.37
N ASN A 294 4.80 62.27 35.47
CA ASN A 294 5.51 63.33 36.17
C ASN A 294 5.18 64.71 35.58
N LEU A 295 5.20 64.84 34.24
CA LEU A 295 4.82 66.08 33.55
C LEU A 295 3.34 66.43 33.77
N ASN A 296 2.44 65.44 33.81
CA ASN A 296 1.01 65.66 34.03
C ASN A 296 0.69 66.08 35.48
N MET A 297 1.58 65.81 36.44
CA MET A 297 1.51 66.34 37.81
C MET A 297 1.91 67.82 37.89
N VAL A 298 2.64 68.36 36.91
CA VAL A 298 3.07 69.78 36.90
C VAL A 298 1.88 70.76 36.83
N PRO A 299 0.88 70.60 35.92
CA PRO A 299 -0.34 71.41 35.95
C PRO A 299 -1.11 71.36 37.27
N MET A 300 -1.15 70.19 37.93
CA MET A 300 -1.83 70.03 39.23
C MET A 300 -1.15 70.88 40.31
N LEU A 301 0.18 70.98 40.30
CA LEU A 301 0.92 71.83 41.24
C LEU A 301 0.63 73.32 41.03
N PHE A 302 0.49 73.78 39.78
CA PHE A 302 0.10 75.18 39.49
C PHE A 302 -1.36 75.47 39.89
N GLN A 303 -2.26 74.49 39.76
CA GLN A 303 -3.67 74.64 40.15
C GLN A 303 -3.84 74.69 41.68
N PHE A 304 -3.03 73.94 42.43
CA PHE A 304 -2.95 74.05 43.89
C PHE A 304 -2.35 75.40 44.33
N HIS A 305 -1.35 75.93 43.62
CA HIS A 305 -0.74 77.21 43.99
C HIS A 305 -1.68 78.41 43.78
N LEU A 306 -2.52 78.38 42.73
CA LEU A 306 -3.55 79.40 42.48
C LEU A 306 -4.64 79.39 43.58
N GLN A 307 -5.08 78.21 44.03
CA GLN A 307 -6.04 78.10 45.13
C GLN A 307 -5.50 78.60 46.48
N ILE A 308 -4.20 78.45 46.74
CA ILE A 308 -3.58 78.94 47.98
C ILE A 308 -3.45 80.48 47.96
N VAL A 309 -3.08 81.07 46.83
CA VAL A 309 -2.95 82.54 46.70
C VAL A 309 -4.30 83.24 46.89
N ASP A 310 -5.40 82.68 46.36
CA ASP A 310 -6.76 83.22 46.53
C ASP A 310 -7.26 83.18 47.99
N THR A 311 -6.71 82.32 48.85
CA THR A 311 -7.08 82.28 50.29
C THR A 311 -6.29 83.26 51.16
N THR A 312 -5.18 83.81 50.66
CA THR A 312 -4.31 84.73 51.43
C THR A 312 -4.60 86.21 51.20
N THR A 313 -5.41 86.56 50.20
CA THR A 313 -5.78 87.94 49.85
C THR A 313 -7.06 88.46 50.53
N HIS A 314 -7.70 87.66 51.40
CA HIS A 314 -8.93 88.03 52.11
C HIS A 314 -8.81 88.10 53.66
N GLY A 315 -7.58 88.19 54.20
CA GLY A 315 -7.31 88.33 55.63
C GLY A 315 -7.00 89.76 56.05
#